data_AF-J9E6C0-F1
#
_entry.id   AF-J9E6C0-F1
#
_cell.length_a   1.000
_cell.length_b   1.000
_cell.length_c   1.000
_cell.angle_alpha   90.00
_cell.angle_beta   90.00
_cell.angle_gamma   90.00
#
_symmetry.space_group_name_H-M   'P 1'
#
loop_
_entity.id
_entity.type
_entity.pdbx_description
1 polymer ?
#
loop_
_entity_poly.entity_id
_entity_poly.type
_entity_poly.pdbx_seq_one_letter_code
_entity_poly.pdbx_strand_id
1 'polypeptide(L)'
;MLNELFSIVSRHEVALDPTFTTVILAVIVLEGLGRSLDPDLDLFHCARPFLFSMIYKVMSTHSARESSLTNFMRAAERNDILLYVTAAVGIFMPGCVYMLYQYAHKLYTEYVEKREMRKREEELESKVVTIFYAEGRGNVEELAHYIGAHLEYEGLPVVNLADIETAAFMKYRGVGLFLMDCTFGGNETESTEWFLEFLEDLAFDQKAINLPCRQMHFAVLGIGDSRSGHKQYYRVARALTRRLNSIGAVALCPLCCICSHSNTGLEKQAAIWASRIAKALDKYETKNTKCSRSFWYYNSESSSSSSDADDDDDDDDGQKFLSKHV
;
A
#
# COMPACT_ATOMS: atom_id res chain seq x y z
N MET A 1 -2.03 -26.58 9.60
CA MET A 1 -1.28 -27.53 10.47
C MET A 1 -1.86 -27.65 11.89
N LEU A 2 -2.02 -26.57 12.67
CA LEU A 2 -2.63 -26.68 14.02
C LEU A 2 -4.03 -27.29 14.01
N ASN A 3 -4.90 -26.88 13.07
CA ASN A 3 -6.25 -27.45 12.95
C ASN A 3 -6.27 -28.97 12.65
N GLU A 4 -5.31 -29.49 11.89
CA GLU A 4 -5.22 -30.93 11.64
C GLU A 4 -4.76 -31.68 12.89
N LEU A 5 -3.75 -31.17 13.59
CA LEU A 5 -3.25 -31.77 14.84
C LEU A 5 -4.36 -31.81 15.90
N PHE A 6 -5.10 -30.72 16.08
CA PHE A 6 -6.23 -30.66 17.01
C PHE A 6 -7.39 -31.55 16.58
N SER A 7 -7.67 -31.66 15.27
CA SER A 7 -8.70 -32.56 14.77
C SER A 7 -8.37 -34.03 15.05
N ILE A 8 -7.09 -34.41 14.99
CA ILE A 8 -6.62 -35.78 15.27
C ILE A 8 -6.72 -36.09 16.77
N VAL A 9 -6.25 -35.17 17.61
CA VAL A 9 -6.31 -35.28 19.08
C VAL A 9 -7.77 -35.34 19.56
N SER A 10 -8.64 -34.49 19.02
CA SER A 10 -10.06 -34.46 19.34
C SER A 10 -10.77 -35.73 18.88
N ARG A 11 -10.45 -36.25 17.68
CA ARG A 11 -11.07 -37.46 17.14
C ARG A 11 -10.67 -38.74 17.90
N HIS A 12 -9.50 -38.76 18.53
CA HIS A 12 -8.98 -39.93 19.26
C HIS A 12 -9.07 -39.79 20.78
N GLU A 13 -9.74 -38.74 21.29
CA GLU A 13 -9.90 -38.44 22.73
C GLU A 13 -8.60 -38.60 23.53
N VAL A 14 -7.47 -38.20 22.94
CA VAL A 14 -6.17 -38.33 23.59
C VAL A 14 -6.09 -37.29 24.70
N ALA A 15 -6.07 -37.75 25.95
CA ALA A 15 -5.85 -36.90 27.11
C ALA A 15 -4.45 -36.27 27.01
N LEU A 16 -4.41 -34.98 26.68
CA LEU A 16 -3.18 -34.22 26.65
C LEU A 16 -2.80 -33.79 28.07
N ASP A 17 -1.52 -33.90 28.39
CA ASP A 17 -0.97 -33.47 29.68
C ASP A 17 -1.32 -31.99 29.97
N PRO A 18 -1.76 -31.62 31.19
CA PRO A 18 -2.14 -30.24 31.54
C PRO A 18 -1.01 -29.23 31.31
N THR A 19 0.23 -29.65 31.52
CA THR A 19 1.41 -28.82 31.28
C THR A 19 1.66 -28.61 29.78
N PHE A 20 1.33 -29.59 28.95
CA PHE A 20 1.44 -29.47 27.50
C PHE A 20 0.32 -28.61 26.89
N THR A 21 -0.91 -28.76 27.37
CA THR A 21 -2.06 -27.97 26.90
C THR A 21 -1.92 -26.49 27.23
N THR A 22 -1.40 -26.14 28.40
CA THR A 22 -1.14 -24.74 28.80
C THR A 22 -0.08 -24.08 27.91
N VAL A 23 0.99 -24.79 27.54
CA VAL A 23 2.00 -24.28 26.61
C VAL A 23 1.40 -24.06 25.22
N ILE A 24 0.62 -25.02 24.72
CA ILE A 24 -0.04 -24.86 23.40
C ILE A 24 -1.02 -23.69 23.43
N LEU A 25 -1.81 -23.56 24.50
CA LEU A 25 -2.75 -22.44 24.67
C LEU A 25 -2.01 -21.10 24.69
N ALA A 26 -0.89 -21.01 25.41
CA ALA A 26 -0.06 -19.80 25.42
C ALA A 26 0.47 -19.45 24.03
N VAL A 27 0.93 -20.44 23.26
CA VAL A 27 1.40 -20.23 21.88
C VAL A 27 0.27 -19.77 20.96
N ILE A 28 -0.93 -20.34 21.07
CA ILE A 28 -2.11 -19.93 20.29
C ILE A 28 -2.52 -18.49 20.63
N VAL A 29 -2.55 -18.14 21.92
CA VAL A 29 -2.87 -16.77 22.35
C VAL A 29 -1.82 -15.78 21.85
N LEU A 30 -0.54 -16.12 21.94
CA LEU A 30 0.55 -15.27 21.46
C LEU A 30 0.52 -15.11 19.94
N GLU A 31 0.19 -16.16 19.20
CA GLU A 31 0.02 -16.14 17.75
C GLU A 31 -1.19 -15.32 17.32
N GLY A 32 -2.32 -15.46 18.03
CA GLY A 32 -3.53 -14.65 17.80
C GLY A 32 -3.31 -13.16 18.10
N LEU A 33 -2.58 -12.85 19.17
CA LEU A 33 -2.24 -11.47 19.53
C LEU A 33 -1.19 -10.88 18.58
N GLY A 34 -0.21 -11.68 18.15
CA GLY A 34 0.77 -11.31 17.13
C GLY A 34 0.13 -11.00 15.77
N ARG A 35 -0.82 -11.83 15.32
CA ARG A 35 -1.57 -11.59 14.07
C ARG A 35 -2.51 -10.38 14.14
N SER A 36 -2.94 -9.98 15.34
CA SER A 36 -3.71 -8.74 15.52
C SER A 36 -2.85 -7.49 15.35
N LEU A 37 -1.53 -7.55 15.62
CA LEU A 37 -0.60 -6.45 15.38
C LEU A 37 0.00 -6.46 13.96
N ASP A 38 0.24 -7.63 13.38
CA ASP A 38 0.77 -7.78 12.03
C ASP A 38 0.15 -9.02 11.34
N PRO A 39 -0.73 -8.84 10.34
CA PRO A 39 -1.49 -9.94 9.72
C PRO A 39 -0.61 -10.95 8.97
N ASP A 40 0.61 -10.57 8.58
CA ASP A 40 1.55 -11.44 7.87
C ASP A 40 2.58 -12.13 8.79
N LEU A 41 2.53 -11.85 10.10
CA LEU A 41 3.48 -12.40 11.07
C LEU A 41 3.14 -13.85 11.42
N ASP A 42 3.92 -14.79 10.88
CA ASP A 42 3.89 -16.21 11.28
C ASP A 42 5.00 -16.51 12.29
N LEU A 43 4.66 -16.47 13.58
CA LEU A 43 5.59 -16.77 14.67
C LEU A 43 6.21 -18.17 14.53
N PHE A 44 5.50 -19.15 13.96
CA PHE A 44 6.04 -20.49 13.76
C PHE A 44 7.12 -20.51 12.69
N HIS A 45 6.98 -19.70 11.63
CA HIS A 45 8.02 -19.58 10.61
C HIS A 45 9.29 -18.94 11.18
N CYS A 46 9.14 -17.90 12.00
CA CYS A 46 10.26 -17.26 12.70
C CYS A 46 10.90 -18.15 13.76
N ALA A 47 10.11 -18.96 14.47
CA ALA A 47 10.59 -19.87 15.53
C ALA A 47 11.20 -21.16 14.98
N ARG A 48 10.88 -21.57 13.75
CA ARG A 48 11.39 -22.78 13.10
C ARG A 48 12.91 -22.96 13.20
N PRO A 49 13.76 -22.00 12.82
CA PRO A 49 15.22 -22.16 12.93
C PRO A 49 15.69 -22.31 14.39
N PHE A 50 15.04 -21.63 15.33
CA PHE A 50 15.38 -21.72 16.75
C PHE A 50 14.95 -23.05 17.37
N LEU A 51 13.76 -23.55 17.03
CA LEU A 51 13.28 -24.87 17.46
C LEU A 51 14.16 -25.98 16.91
N PHE A 52 14.53 -25.95 15.62
CA PHE A 52 15.44 -26.95 15.06
C PHE A 52 16.82 -26.89 15.71
N SER A 53 17.38 -25.69 15.93
CA SER A 53 18.65 -25.51 16.64
C SER A 53 18.58 -26.05 18.07
N MET A 54 17.49 -25.79 18.78
CA MET A 54 17.28 -26.22 20.16
C MET A 54 17.05 -27.72 20.25
N ILE A 55 16.30 -28.32 19.32
CA ILE A 55 16.10 -29.78 19.24
C ILE A 55 17.42 -30.48 18.91
N TYR A 56 18.20 -29.98 17.94
CA TYR A 56 19.54 -30.52 17.63
C TYR A 56 20.48 -30.43 18.84
N LYS A 57 20.41 -29.31 19.57
CA LYS A 57 21.22 -29.09 20.78
C LYS A 57 20.77 -29.96 21.94
N VAL A 58 19.47 -30.16 22.15
CA VAL A 58 18.91 -31.03 23.20
C VAL A 58 19.25 -32.50 22.92
N MET A 59 19.13 -32.96 21.68
CA MET A 59 19.56 -34.31 21.28
C MET A 59 21.08 -34.51 21.42
N SER A 60 21.89 -33.46 21.24
CA SER A 60 23.34 -33.53 21.45
C SER A 60 23.78 -33.37 22.92
N THR A 61 22.94 -32.86 23.82
CA THR A 61 23.32 -32.50 25.20
C THR A 61 22.74 -33.42 26.27
N HIS A 62 21.92 -34.41 25.90
CA HIS A 62 21.32 -35.35 26.85
C HIS A 62 22.34 -36.23 27.60
N SER A 63 23.63 -36.20 27.24
CA SER A 63 24.71 -36.90 27.96
C SER A 63 25.39 -36.06 29.07
N ALA A 64 25.19 -34.73 29.11
CA ALA A 64 26.00 -33.84 29.98
C ALA A 64 25.21 -33.02 31.02
N ARG A 65 23.87 -32.93 30.94
CA ARG A 65 23.08 -31.96 31.73
C ARG A 65 22.31 -32.53 32.93
N GLU A 66 22.22 -33.86 33.09
CA GLU A 66 21.58 -34.47 34.27
C GLU A 66 22.43 -34.33 35.54
N SER A 67 23.76 -34.24 35.42
CA SER A 67 24.67 -34.20 36.57
C SER A 67 24.72 -32.83 37.28
N SER A 68 24.43 -31.73 36.57
CA SER A 68 24.52 -30.38 37.15
C SER A 68 23.21 -29.95 37.84
N LEU A 69 22.05 -30.30 37.25
CA LEU A 69 20.75 -29.98 37.85
C LEU A 69 20.47 -30.79 39.13
N THR A 70 20.89 -32.06 39.18
CA THR A 70 20.73 -32.91 40.37
C THR A 70 21.57 -32.41 41.55
N ASN A 71 22.78 -31.90 41.30
CA ASN A 71 23.62 -31.26 42.31
C ASN A 71 23.07 -29.91 42.77
N PHE A 72 22.45 -29.13 41.87
CA PHE A 72 21.78 -27.88 42.21
C PHE A 72 20.50 -28.10 43.02
N MET A 73 19.68 -29.10 42.66
CA MET A 73 18.47 -29.48 43.40
C MET A 73 18.80 -29.96 44.82
N ARG A 74 19.90 -30.69 44.99
CA ARG A 74 20.38 -31.15 46.32
C ARG A 74 20.97 -30.02 47.17
N ALA A 75 21.49 -28.96 46.54
CA ALA A 75 21.93 -27.74 47.23
C ALA A 75 20.76 -26.80 47.59
N ALA A 76 19.67 -26.83 46.81
CA ALA A 76 18.46 -26.03 47.00
C ALA A 76 17.55 -26.55 48.14
N GLU A 77 17.72 -27.79 48.61
CA GLU A 77 16.97 -28.37 49.74
C GLU A 77 17.25 -27.68 51.09
N ARG A 78 18.28 -26.82 51.17
CA ARG A 78 18.55 -26.01 52.35
C ARG A 78 17.64 -24.77 52.34
N ASN A 79 16.53 -24.83 53.08
CA ASN A 79 15.46 -23.82 53.12
C ASN A 79 15.94 -22.35 53.25
N ASP A 80 17.06 -22.09 53.93
CA ASP A 80 17.62 -20.74 54.06
C ASP A 80 18.17 -20.19 52.74
N ILE A 81 18.80 -21.03 51.91
CA ILE A 81 19.39 -20.61 50.63
C ILE A 81 18.28 -20.24 49.64
N LEU A 82 17.20 -21.03 49.63
CA LEU A 82 16.07 -20.79 48.74
C LEU A 82 15.40 -19.44 49.06
N LEU A 83 15.29 -19.09 50.36
CA LEU A 83 14.78 -17.80 50.82
C LEU A 83 15.64 -16.62 50.33
N TYR A 84 16.97 -16.67 50.55
CA TYR A 84 17.89 -15.63 50.08
C TYR A 84 17.91 -15.50 48.56
N VAL A 85 17.84 -16.62 47.84
CA VAL A 85 17.77 -16.63 46.37
C VAL A 85 16.46 -16.01 45.89
N THR A 86 15.31 -16.34 46.49
CA THR A 86 14.03 -15.72 46.12
C THR A 86 13.99 -14.22 46.43
N ALA A 87 14.58 -13.78 47.55
CA ALA A 87 14.67 -12.35 47.88
C ALA A 87 15.59 -11.60 46.88
N ALA A 88 16.74 -12.19 46.52
CA ALA A 88 17.64 -11.62 45.53
C ALA A 88 17.00 -11.55 44.14
N VAL A 89 16.30 -12.61 43.72
CA VAL A 89 15.54 -12.64 42.46
C VAL A 89 14.43 -11.60 42.48
N GLY A 90 13.69 -11.45 43.58
CA GLY A 90 12.63 -10.44 43.72
C GLY A 90 13.13 -8.99 43.55
N ILE A 91 14.38 -8.70 43.96
CA ILE A 91 15.00 -7.37 43.82
C ILE A 91 15.58 -7.17 42.41
N PHE A 92 16.23 -8.18 41.85
CA PHE A 92 16.91 -8.06 40.54
C PHE A 92 15.99 -8.25 39.34
N MET A 93 14.97 -9.11 39.45
CA MET A 93 14.11 -9.49 38.33
C MET A 93 13.33 -8.31 37.74
N PRO A 94 12.75 -7.37 38.51
CA PRO A 94 12.15 -6.17 37.94
C PRO A 94 13.14 -5.31 37.15
N GLY A 95 14.39 -5.21 37.62
CA GLY A 95 15.45 -4.46 36.93
C GLY A 95 15.88 -5.12 35.62
N CYS A 96 16.06 -6.44 35.62
CA CYS A 96 16.35 -7.21 34.42
C CYS A 96 15.20 -7.15 33.40
N VAL A 97 13.95 -7.27 33.86
CA VAL A 97 12.76 -7.16 33.01
C VAL A 97 12.65 -5.75 32.43
N TYR A 98 12.89 -4.70 33.21
CA TYR A 98 12.88 -3.31 32.74
C TYR A 98 13.98 -3.05 31.71
N MET A 99 15.19 -3.57 31.92
CA MET A 99 16.29 -3.52 30.95
C MET A 99 15.94 -4.21 29.64
N LEU A 100 15.36 -5.42 29.70
CA LEU A 100 14.92 -6.16 28.51
C LEU A 100 13.77 -5.44 27.80
N TYR A 101 12.83 -4.88 28.55
CA TYR A 101 11.74 -4.07 28.01
C TYR A 101 12.27 -2.83 27.28
N GLN A 102 13.18 -2.08 27.90
CA GLN A 102 13.82 -0.91 27.29
C GLN A 102 14.58 -1.27 26.01
N TYR A 103 15.28 -2.41 26.01
CA TYR A 103 15.97 -2.90 24.83
C TYR A 103 15.02 -3.27 23.69
N ALA A 104 13.97 -4.05 23.98
CA ALA A 104 12.95 -4.42 22.99
C ALA A 104 12.16 -3.20 22.48
N HIS A 105 11.83 -2.27 23.37
CA HIS A 105 11.13 -1.03 23.04
C HIS A 105 11.97 -0.14 22.12
N LYS A 106 13.29 -0.04 22.38
CA LYS A 106 14.21 0.69 21.49
C LYS A 106 14.30 0.06 20.10
N LEU A 107 14.39 -1.26 20.01
CA LEU A 107 14.38 -1.96 18.72
C LEU A 107 13.07 -1.75 17.95
N TYR A 108 11.94 -1.79 18.66
CA TYR A 108 10.62 -1.59 18.07
C TYR A 108 10.43 -0.15 17.57
N THR A 109 10.80 0.84 18.38
CA THR A 109 10.67 2.27 18.01
C THR A 109 11.52 2.60 16.78
N GLU A 110 12.78 2.17 16.73
CA GLU A 110 13.63 2.35 15.54
C GLU A 110 13.07 1.66 14.29
N TYR A 111 12.46 0.48 14.44
CA TYR A 111 11.81 -0.22 13.33
C TYR A 111 10.60 0.53 12.79
N VAL A 112 9.74 1.04 13.69
CA VAL A 112 8.55 1.81 13.32
C VAL A 112 8.95 3.11 12.64
N GLU A 113 9.92 3.85 13.18
CA GLU A 113 10.42 5.09 12.57
C GLU A 113 10.96 4.86 11.16
N LYS A 114 11.80 3.84 10.95
CA LYS A 114 12.33 3.50 9.61
C LYS A 114 11.21 3.15 8.63
N ARG A 115 10.18 2.44 9.08
CA ARG A 115 9.01 2.10 8.27
C ARG A 115 8.20 3.34 7.91
N GLU A 116 8.02 4.26 8.85
CA GLU A 116 7.32 5.53 8.60
C GLU A 116 8.09 6.46 7.66
N MET A 117 9.40 6.57 7.83
CA MET A 117 10.26 7.35 6.95
C MET A 117 10.16 6.85 5.50
N ARG A 118 10.23 5.54 5.29
CA ARG A 118 10.06 4.94 3.96
C ARG A 118 8.68 5.26 3.37
N LYS A 119 7.61 5.17 4.16
CA LYS A 119 6.25 5.52 3.69
C LYS A 119 6.15 6.99 3.31
N ARG A 120 6.75 7.90 4.08
CA ARG A 120 6.77 9.34 3.75
C ARG A 120 7.54 9.60 2.45
N GLU A 121 8.67 8.95 2.25
CA GLU A 121 9.45 9.05 1.01
C GLU A 121 8.63 8.57 -0.20
N GLU A 122 7.99 7.40 -0.08
CA GLU A 122 7.11 6.86 -1.14
C GLU A 122 5.91 7.79 -1.41
N GLU A 123 5.32 8.40 -0.38
CA GLU A 123 4.25 9.37 -0.53
C GLU A 123 4.72 10.65 -1.22
N LEU A 124 5.92 11.14 -0.89
CA LEU A 124 6.51 12.31 -1.54
C LEU A 124 6.76 12.03 -3.02
N GLU A 125 7.34 10.86 -3.36
CA GLU A 125 7.53 10.43 -4.75
C GLU A 125 6.21 10.31 -5.52
N SER A 126 5.14 9.83 -4.86
CA SER A 126 3.81 9.70 -5.48
C SER A 126 3.09 11.02 -5.74
N LYS A 127 3.50 12.10 -5.04
CA LYS A 127 2.92 13.45 -5.18
C LYS A 127 3.63 14.28 -6.24
N VAL A 128 4.80 13.86 -6.72
CA VAL A 128 5.53 14.59 -7.76
C VAL A 128 4.69 14.59 -9.04
N VAL A 129 4.34 15.79 -9.52
CA VAL A 129 3.69 16.00 -10.81
C VAL A 129 4.77 16.32 -11.83
N THR A 130 4.83 15.59 -12.94
CA THR A 130 5.80 15.86 -14.02
C THR A 130 5.08 16.02 -15.35
N ILE A 131 5.48 17.01 -16.14
CA ILE A 131 4.91 17.24 -17.48
C ILE A 131 5.85 16.61 -18.51
N PHE A 132 5.34 15.63 -19.25
CA PHE A 132 6.00 15.01 -20.38
C PHE A 132 5.43 15.60 -21.66
N TYR A 133 6.27 16.09 -22.56
CA TYR A 133 5.84 16.57 -23.87
C TYR A 133 6.60 15.88 -24.99
N ALA A 134 5.90 15.60 -26.08
CA ALA A 134 6.53 15.19 -27.32
C ALA A 134 6.83 16.43 -28.16
N GLU A 135 8.10 16.60 -28.54
CA GLU A 135 8.48 17.64 -29.50
C GLU A 135 7.78 17.38 -30.84
N GLY A 136 7.12 18.42 -31.37
CA GLY A 136 6.22 18.31 -32.51
C GLY A 136 6.28 19.57 -33.38
N ARG A 137 5.32 19.72 -34.29
CA ARG A 137 5.30 20.85 -35.24
C ARG A 137 4.83 22.16 -34.58
N GLY A 138 4.13 22.06 -33.45
CA GLY A 138 3.67 23.19 -32.65
C GLY A 138 4.56 23.47 -31.43
N ASN A 139 4.40 24.65 -30.83
CA ASN A 139 5.08 25.07 -29.61
C ASN A 139 4.51 24.36 -28.36
N VAL A 140 4.60 23.03 -28.31
CA VAL A 140 4.07 22.20 -27.21
C VAL A 140 4.86 22.44 -25.92
N GLU A 141 6.15 22.73 -26.01
CA GLU A 141 6.99 23.08 -24.88
C GLU A 141 6.54 24.38 -24.20
N GLU A 142 6.23 25.42 -24.98
CA GLU A 142 5.70 26.69 -24.45
C GLU A 142 4.34 26.46 -23.77
N LEU A 143 3.50 25.61 -24.35
CA LEU A 143 2.22 25.24 -23.75
C LEU A 143 2.39 24.43 -22.45
N ALA A 144 3.39 23.56 -22.39
CA ALA A 144 3.74 22.81 -21.18
C ALA A 144 4.12 23.76 -20.03
N HIS A 145 4.97 24.74 -20.31
CA HIS A 145 5.35 25.77 -19.35
C HIS A 145 4.15 26.64 -18.95
N TYR A 146 3.29 27.00 -19.91
CA TYR A 146 2.06 27.76 -19.64
C TYR A 146 1.10 27.00 -18.72
N ILE A 147 0.89 25.71 -18.97
CA ILE A 147 0.07 24.84 -18.11
C ILE A 147 0.70 24.68 -16.73
N GLY A 148 2.02 24.48 -16.66
CA GLY A 148 2.75 24.39 -15.40
C GLY A 148 2.58 25.65 -14.55
N ALA A 149 2.68 26.83 -15.15
CA ALA A 149 2.42 28.10 -14.46
C ALA A 149 0.97 28.22 -13.95
N HIS A 150 -0.01 27.66 -14.67
CA HIS A 150 -1.42 27.69 -14.30
C HIS A 150 -1.82 26.69 -13.22
N LEU A 151 -0.97 25.69 -12.98
CA LEU A 151 -1.18 24.66 -11.96
C LEU A 151 -0.69 25.11 -10.56
N GLU A 152 -0.11 26.31 -10.43
CA GLU A 152 0.39 26.91 -9.16
C GLU A 152 1.42 26.07 -8.39
N TYR A 153 1.94 24.99 -8.97
CA TYR A 153 3.04 24.22 -8.39
C TYR A 153 4.38 24.86 -8.78
N GLU A 154 5.16 25.27 -7.78
CA GLU A 154 6.50 25.82 -8.00
C GLU A 154 7.44 24.78 -8.64
N GLY A 155 8.01 25.11 -9.81
CA GLY A 155 9.11 24.34 -10.40
C GLY A 155 8.75 22.96 -10.96
N LEU A 156 7.60 22.83 -11.63
CA LEU A 156 7.24 21.57 -12.30
C LEU A 156 8.31 21.16 -13.32
N PRO A 157 8.88 19.94 -13.21
CA PRO A 157 9.81 19.46 -14.22
C PRO A 157 9.06 19.17 -15.52
N VAL A 158 9.47 19.88 -16.58
CA VAL A 158 9.01 19.69 -17.94
C VAL A 158 10.07 18.87 -18.67
N VAL A 159 9.72 17.67 -19.11
CA VAL A 159 10.65 16.68 -19.69
C VAL A 159 10.21 16.33 -21.11
N ASN A 160 11.15 16.38 -22.06
CA ASN A 160 10.92 15.91 -23.43
C ASN A 160 10.88 14.37 -23.43
N LEU A 161 9.94 13.78 -24.18
CA LEU A 161 9.86 12.33 -24.34
C LEU A 161 11.14 11.70 -24.89
N ALA A 162 11.90 12.45 -25.71
CA ALA A 162 13.17 11.99 -26.28
C ALA A 162 14.25 11.75 -25.21
N ASP A 163 14.20 12.49 -24.10
CA ASP A 163 15.24 12.50 -23.07
C ASP A 163 14.89 11.58 -21.89
N ILE A 164 13.85 10.76 -22.01
CA ILE A 164 13.40 9.88 -20.92
C ILE A 164 14.38 8.73 -20.74
N GLU A 165 15.00 8.66 -19.56
CA GLU A 165 15.73 7.48 -19.11
C GLU A 165 14.74 6.35 -18.76
N THR A 166 14.78 5.25 -19.53
CA THR A 166 13.87 4.11 -19.38
C THR A 166 13.89 3.52 -17.96
N ALA A 167 15.06 3.42 -17.34
CA ALA A 167 15.21 2.91 -15.98
C ALA A 167 14.56 3.79 -14.91
N ALA A 168 14.58 5.12 -15.11
CA ALA A 168 13.93 6.08 -14.23
C ALA A 168 12.40 6.03 -14.40
N PHE A 169 11.93 5.95 -15.65
CA PHE A 169 10.51 5.85 -15.96
C PHE A 169 9.86 4.59 -15.37
N MET A 170 10.58 3.46 -15.38
CA MET A 170 10.12 2.18 -14.82
C MET A 170 9.91 2.18 -13.31
N LYS A 171 10.51 3.14 -12.59
CA LYS A 171 10.36 3.29 -11.14
C LYS A 171 9.47 4.49 -10.77
N TYR A 172 8.90 5.15 -11.75
CA TYR A 172 8.13 6.36 -11.55
C TYR A 172 6.80 6.05 -10.84
N ARG A 173 6.55 6.73 -9.70
CA ARG A 173 5.36 6.54 -8.86
C ARG A 173 4.43 7.77 -8.80
N GLY A 174 4.80 8.85 -9.48
CA GLY A 174 4.12 10.14 -9.42
C GLY A 174 2.94 10.29 -10.39
N VAL A 175 2.58 11.55 -10.65
CA VAL A 175 1.56 11.95 -11.62
C VAL A 175 2.21 12.47 -12.91
N GLY A 176 2.10 11.71 -14.00
CA GLY A 176 2.57 12.10 -15.32
C GLY A 176 1.49 12.81 -16.15
N LEU A 177 1.73 14.07 -16.52
CA LEU A 177 0.90 14.82 -17.47
C LEU A 177 1.54 14.72 -18.86
N PHE A 178 0.89 14.06 -19.80
CA PHE A 178 1.41 13.83 -21.15
C PHE A 178 0.79 14.78 -22.18
N LEU A 179 1.60 15.60 -22.83
CA LEU A 179 1.20 16.48 -23.93
C LEU A 179 1.69 15.88 -25.24
N MET A 180 0.75 15.55 -26.12
CA MET A 180 1.02 14.86 -27.37
C MET A 180 0.54 15.69 -28.55
N ASP A 181 1.44 16.03 -29.47
CA ASP A 181 1.06 16.51 -30.80
C ASP A 181 0.47 15.34 -31.61
N CYS A 182 -0.78 15.50 -32.06
CA CYS A 182 -1.55 14.52 -32.81
C CYS A 182 -1.86 15.01 -34.24
N THR A 183 -1.06 15.94 -34.79
CA THR A 183 -1.26 16.45 -36.15
C THR A 183 -1.21 15.32 -37.20
N PHE A 184 -2.12 15.36 -38.18
CA PHE A 184 -2.42 14.27 -39.12
C PHE A 184 -1.32 13.98 -40.17
N GLY A 185 -0.12 14.53 -40.01
CA GLY A 185 0.92 14.59 -41.04
C GLY A 185 1.72 13.31 -41.29
N GLY A 186 1.32 12.16 -40.74
CA GLY A 186 1.97 10.86 -41.00
C GLY A 186 3.40 10.67 -40.46
N ASN A 187 4.05 11.74 -39.97
CA ASN A 187 5.21 11.64 -39.11
C ASN A 187 4.71 11.77 -37.68
N GLU A 188 4.48 10.65 -37.02
CA GLU A 188 4.63 10.65 -35.57
C GLU A 188 6.11 11.01 -35.31
N THR A 189 6.40 11.89 -34.35
CA THR A 189 7.80 12.24 -34.05
C THR A 189 8.54 10.95 -33.69
N GLU A 190 9.77 10.76 -34.17
CA GLU A 190 10.59 9.57 -33.89
C GLU A 190 10.62 9.22 -32.39
N SER A 191 10.67 10.24 -31.52
CA SER A 191 10.60 10.11 -30.07
C SER A 191 9.27 9.56 -29.54
N THR A 192 8.15 9.89 -30.19
CA THR A 192 6.81 9.40 -29.82
C THR A 192 6.63 7.95 -30.26
N GLU A 193 7.05 7.61 -31.47
CA GLU A 193 7.00 6.22 -31.97
C GLU A 193 7.85 5.31 -31.08
N TRP A 194 9.10 5.70 -30.84
CA TRP A 194 10.00 4.99 -29.95
C TRP A 194 9.41 4.80 -28.54
N PHE A 195 8.83 5.85 -27.95
CA PHE A 195 8.24 5.74 -26.61
C PHE A 195 7.01 4.83 -26.59
N LEU A 196 6.18 4.89 -27.64
CA LEU A 196 5.06 3.97 -27.76
C LEU A 196 5.55 2.53 -27.88
N GLU A 197 6.52 2.24 -28.75
CA GLU A 197 7.13 0.90 -28.90
C GLU A 197 7.71 0.40 -27.57
N PHE A 198 8.45 1.25 -26.87
CA PHE A 198 8.95 0.96 -25.52
C PHE A 198 7.83 0.54 -24.56
N LEU A 199 6.70 1.25 -24.54
CA LEU A 199 5.56 0.88 -23.70
C LEU A 199 4.90 -0.45 -24.11
N GLU A 200 4.96 -0.80 -25.40
CA GLU A 200 4.42 -2.07 -25.93
C GLU A 200 5.32 -3.24 -25.55
N ASP A 201 6.64 -3.08 -25.63
CA ASP A 201 7.61 -4.06 -25.17
C ASP A 201 7.45 -4.33 -23.66
N LEU A 202 7.28 -3.27 -22.86
CA LEU A 202 7.01 -3.38 -21.42
C LEU A 202 5.70 -4.10 -21.09
N ALA A 203 4.69 -3.94 -21.94
CA ALA A 203 3.41 -4.63 -21.78
C ALA A 203 3.50 -6.10 -22.24
N PHE A 204 4.43 -6.44 -23.14
CA PHE A 204 4.63 -7.81 -23.62
C PHE A 204 5.41 -8.68 -22.63
N ASP A 205 6.39 -8.10 -21.93
CA ASP A 205 7.23 -8.79 -20.93
C ASP A 205 6.46 -9.20 -19.65
N GLN A 206 5.20 -8.78 -19.52
CA GLN A 206 4.34 -8.86 -18.33
C GLN A 206 3.78 -10.25 -17.96
N LYS A 207 4.50 -11.33 -18.24
CA LYS A 207 4.25 -12.61 -17.54
C LYS A 207 4.67 -12.58 -16.06
N ALA A 208 5.16 -11.43 -15.54
CA ALA A 208 5.67 -11.29 -14.19
C ALA A 208 4.72 -10.54 -13.24
N ILE A 209 4.74 -10.96 -11.98
CA ILE A 209 3.85 -10.62 -10.85
C ILE A 209 3.83 -9.13 -10.47
N ASN A 210 4.71 -8.29 -11.02
CA ASN A 210 4.86 -6.87 -10.68
C ASN A 210 4.92 -5.99 -11.94
N LEU A 211 3.83 -5.27 -12.22
CA LEU A 211 3.83 -4.25 -13.28
C LEU A 211 4.69 -3.04 -12.86
N PRO A 212 5.54 -2.51 -13.75
CA PRO A 212 6.54 -1.49 -13.41
C PRO A 212 5.94 -0.15 -12.97
N CYS A 213 4.79 0.27 -13.51
CA CYS A 213 4.19 1.57 -13.22
C CYS A 213 2.82 1.48 -12.52
N ARG A 214 2.61 0.46 -11.68
CA ARG A 214 1.30 0.20 -11.04
C ARG A 214 0.79 1.34 -10.15
N GLN A 215 1.69 2.15 -9.61
CA GLN A 215 1.38 3.29 -8.74
C GLN A 215 1.37 4.63 -9.49
N MET A 216 1.70 4.62 -10.78
CA MET A 216 1.74 5.83 -11.59
C MET A 216 0.31 6.28 -11.93
N HIS A 217 0.07 7.57 -11.75
CA HIS A 217 -1.14 8.23 -12.21
C HIS A 217 -0.84 9.08 -13.44
N PHE A 218 -1.78 9.18 -14.37
CA PHE A 218 -1.51 9.96 -15.58
C PHE A 218 -2.72 10.70 -16.15
N ALA A 219 -2.45 11.75 -16.92
CA ALA A 219 -3.43 12.45 -17.74
C ALA A 219 -2.83 12.73 -19.12
N VAL A 220 -3.64 12.64 -20.17
CA VAL A 220 -3.19 12.86 -21.55
C VAL A 220 -3.93 14.04 -22.16
N LEU A 221 -3.18 14.94 -22.78
CA LEU A 221 -3.64 16.06 -23.59
C LEU A 221 -3.20 15.85 -25.04
N GLY A 222 -4.16 15.59 -25.93
CA GLY A 222 -3.91 15.54 -27.37
C GLY A 222 -4.11 16.90 -28.03
N ILE A 223 -3.08 17.43 -28.69
CA ILE A 223 -3.17 18.65 -29.48
C ILE A 223 -3.36 18.26 -30.95
N GLY A 224 -4.35 18.78 -31.64
CA GLY A 224 -4.52 18.48 -33.06
C GLY A 224 -5.54 19.35 -33.77
N ASP A 225 -5.53 19.34 -35.10
CA ASP A 225 -6.41 20.17 -35.90
C ASP A 225 -7.72 19.47 -36.24
N SER A 226 -8.86 20.06 -35.90
CA SER A 226 -10.21 19.56 -36.23
C SER A 226 -10.56 19.51 -37.73
N ARG A 227 -9.60 19.73 -38.65
CA ARG A 227 -9.83 19.74 -40.11
C ARG A 227 -9.61 18.38 -40.78
N SER A 228 -8.92 17.44 -40.12
CA SER A 228 -8.55 16.14 -40.68
C SER A 228 -9.54 15.00 -40.34
N GLY A 229 -10.63 14.85 -41.09
CA GLY A 229 -11.38 13.58 -41.26
C GLY A 229 -11.71 12.69 -40.04
N HIS A 230 -13.00 12.51 -39.76
CA HIS A 230 -13.63 11.91 -38.56
C HIS A 230 -13.21 10.51 -38.06
N LYS A 231 -12.19 9.82 -38.58
CA LYS A 231 -11.85 8.44 -38.16
C LYS A 231 -10.49 8.25 -37.48
N GLN A 232 -9.56 9.19 -37.61
CA GLN A 232 -8.17 9.04 -37.11
C GLN A 232 -7.73 10.15 -36.15
N TYR A 233 -8.66 11.02 -35.73
CA TYR A 233 -8.41 12.04 -34.72
C TYR A 233 -7.80 11.44 -33.43
N TYR A 234 -6.67 12.00 -33.01
CA TYR A 234 -6.00 11.69 -31.74
C TYR A 234 -5.58 10.21 -31.58
N ARG A 235 -5.23 9.54 -32.69
CA ARG A 235 -4.74 8.15 -32.69
C ARG A 235 -3.61 7.95 -31.68
N VAL A 236 -2.63 8.86 -31.69
CA VAL A 236 -1.45 8.83 -30.81
C VAL A 236 -1.87 8.94 -29.35
N ALA A 237 -2.64 9.96 -28.96
CA ALA A 237 -3.08 10.12 -27.57
C ALA A 237 -3.95 8.95 -27.07
N ARG A 238 -4.79 8.36 -27.95
CA ARG A 238 -5.55 7.14 -27.64
C ARG A 238 -4.66 5.91 -27.54
N ALA A 239 -3.65 5.77 -28.38
CA ALA A 239 -2.67 4.67 -28.33
C ALA A 239 -1.87 4.74 -27.03
N LEU A 240 -1.34 5.93 -26.70
CA LEU A 240 -0.65 6.20 -25.46
C LEU A 240 -1.49 5.85 -24.23
N THR A 241 -2.73 6.34 -24.17
CA THR A 241 -3.63 6.06 -23.05
C THR A 241 -3.84 4.55 -22.87
N ARG A 242 -3.98 3.78 -23.96
CA ARG A 242 -4.12 2.32 -23.89
C ARG A 242 -2.83 1.64 -23.41
N ARG A 243 -1.67 2.04 -23.95
CA ARG A 243 -0.37 1.48 -23.59
C ARG A 243 0.01 1.77 -22.14
N LEU A 244 -0.30 2.98 -21.64
CA LEU A 244 -0.13 3.33 -20.23
C LEU A 244 -1.04 2.51 -19.31
N ASN A 245 -2.29 2.29 -19.71
CA ASN A 245 -3.18 1.41 -18.94
C ASN A 245 -2.70 -0.06 -18.93
N SER A 246 -2.08 -0.55 -20.01
CA SER A 246 -1.51 -1.92 -20.03
C SER A 246 -0.26 -2.08 -19.16
N ILE A 247 0.48 -1.00 -18.87
CA ILE A 247 1.60 -1.06 -17.92
C ILE A 247 1.17 -0.89 -16.45
N GLY A 248 -0.14 -0.83 -16.18
CA GLY A 248 -0.71 -0.73 -14.85
C GLY A 248 -0.88 0.69 -14.31
N ALA A 249 -0.57 1.72 -15.11
CA ALA A 249 -0.79 3.11 -14.72
C ALA A 249 -2.29 3.43 -14.74
N VAL A 250 -2.71 4.37 -13.89
CA VAL A 250 -4.13 4.72 -13.70
C VAL A 250 -4.41 6.15 -14.16
N ALA A 251 -5.30 6.29 -15.14
CA ALA A 251 -5.71 7.60 -15.64
C ALA A 251 -6.49 8.42 -14.56
N LEU A 252 -6.06 9.66 -14.31
CA LEU A 252 -6.73 10.60 -13.39
C LEU A 252 -7.96 11.24 -14.03
N CYS A 253 -7.85 11.60 -15.30
CA CYS A 253 -8.91 12.24 -16.06
C CYS A 253 -9.09 11.54 -17.41
N PRO A 254 -10.30 11.60 -18.00
CA PRO A 254 -10.50 11.13 -19.36
C PRO A 254 -9.59 11.92 -20.32
N LEU A 255 -9.17 11.25 -21.40
CA LEU A 255 -8.40 11.86 -22.48
C LEU A 255 -9.06 13.18 -22.93
N CYS A 256 -8.30 14.27 -22.88
CA CYS A 256 -8.74 15.57 -23.34
C CYS A 256 -8.00 15.94 -24.62
N CYS A 257 -8.71 16.59 -25.53
CA CYS A 257 -8.16 17.03 -26.80
C CYS A 257 -8.42 18.52 -27.01
N ILE A 258 -7.41 19.22 -27.52
CA ILE A 258 -7.48 20.65 -27.84
C ILE A 258 -7.38 20.81 -29.35
N CYS A 259 -8.21 21.70 -29.88
CA CYS A 259 -8.21 22.04 -31.31
C CYS A 259 -7.42 23.32 -31.58
N SER A 260 -6.51 23.26 -32.56
CA SER A 260 -5.75 24.43 -32.99
C SER A 260 -6.45 25.16 -34.14
N HIS A 261 -6.90 26.39 -33.84
CA HIS A 261 -7.39 27.36 -34.84
C HIS A 261 -6.73 28.74 -34.65
N SER A 262 -6.14 29.01 -33.47
CA SER A 262 -5.33 30.17 -33.12
C SER A 262 -4.57 29.90 -31.81
N ASN A 263 -3.38 30.48 -31.61
CA ASN A 263 -2.59 30.30 -30.37
C ASN A 263 -3.37 30.76 -29.11
N THR A 264 -4.08 31.87 -29.20
CA THR A 264 -4.89 32.40 -28.08
C THR A 264 -6.07 31.49 -27.72
N GLY A 265 -6.63 30.76 -28.69
CA GLY A 265 -7.66 29.74 -28.45
C GLY A 265 -7.10 28.46 -27.84
N LEU A 266 -5.84 28.11 -28.15
CA LEU A 266 -5.12 26.97 -27.61
C LEU A 266 -4.84 27.16 -26.12
N GLU A 267 -4.26 28.31 -25.75
CA GLU A 267 -3.92 28.65 -24.36
C GLU A 267 -5.16 28.67 -23.46
N LYS A 268 -6.28 29.25 -23.93
CA LYS A 268 -7.54 29.26 -23.18
C LYS A 268 -8.06 27.85 -22.90
N GLN A 269 -8.01 26.96 -23.89
CA GLN A 269 -8.41 25.56 -23.73
C GLN A 269 -7.45 24.81 -22.78
N ALA A 270 -6.14 25.11 -22.87
CA ALA A 270 -5.13 24.56 -21.97
C ALA A 270 -5.33 25.02 -20.52
N ALA A 271 -5.68 26.29 -20.29
CA ALA A 271 -6.01 26.82 -18.97
C ALA A 271 -7.26 26.12 -18.37
N ILE A 272 -8.30 25.91 -19.18
CA ILE A 272 -9.48 25.15 -18.76
C ILE A 272 -9.08 23.72 -18.38
N TRP A 273 -8.22 23.07 -19.18
CA TRP A 273 -7.74 21.73 -18.88
C TRP A 273 -6.90 21.68 -17.60
N ALA A 274 -5.97 22.61 -17.41
CA ALA A 274 -5.16 22.76 -16.20
C ALA A 274 -6.05 22.91 -14.95
N SER A 275 -7.08 23.76 -15.01
CA SER A 275 -8.04 23.93 -13.91
C SER A 275 -8.82 22.65 -13.58
N ARG A 276 -9.11 21.81 -14.58
CA ARG A 276 -9.75 20.51 -14.38
C ARG A 276 -8.80 19.50 -13.73
N ILE A 277 -7.52 19.56 -14.08
CA ILE A 277 -6.49 18.73 -13.46
C ILE A 277 -6.26 19.13 -12.02
N ALA A 278 -6.12 20.43 -11.71
CA ALA A 278 -5.97 20.90 -10.33
C ALA A 278 -7.07 20.32 -9.43
N LYS A 279 -8.34 20.42 -9.85
CA LYS A 279 -9.47 19.80 -9.14
C LYS A 279 -9.38 18.28 -9.02
N ALA A 280 -8.84 17.60 -10.03
CA ALA A 280 -8.66 16.15 -10.01
C ALA A 280 -7.53 15.73 -9.07
N LEU A 281 -6.45 16.52 -9.00
CA LEU A 281 -5.34 16.35 -8.07
C LEU A 281 -5.78 16.58 -6.62
N ASP A 282 -6.54 17.64 -6.33
CA ASP A 282 -7.11 17.88 -5.00
C ASP A 282 -7.97 16.70 -4.54
N LYS A 283 -8.80 16.16 -5.46
CA LYS A 283 -9.62 14.99 -5.18
C LYS A 283 -8.78 13.73 -4.94
N TYR A 284 -7.68 13.60 -5.66
CA TYR A 284 -6.75 12.48 -5.50
C TYR A 284 -6.02 12.54 -4.16
N GLU A 285 -5.50 13.71 -3.78
CA GLU A 285 -4.85 13.94 -2.48
C GLU A 285 -5.81 13.71 -1.30
N THR A 286 -7.03 14.21 -1.39
CA THR A 286 -8.07 14.01 -0.36
C THR A 286 -8.53 12.55 -0.25
N LYS A 287 -8.52 11.78 -1.34
CA LYS A 287 -8.81 10.34 -1.29
C LYS A 287 -7.66 9.56 -0.66
N ASN A 288 -6.42 9.89 -1.01
CA ASN A 288 -5.25 9.20 -0.47
C ASN A 288 -5.14 9.41 1.05
N THR A 289 -5.32 10.65 1.52
CA THR A 289 -5.33 10.98 2.96
C THR A 289 -6.46 10.30 3.73
N LYS A 290 -7.66 10.17 3.16
CA LYS A 290 -8.78 9.43 3.79
C LYS A 290 -8.52 7.92 3.86
N CYS A 291 -7.98 7.32 2.81
CA CYS A 291 -7.64 5.89 2.78
C CYS A 291 -6.52 5.55 3.79
N SER A 292 -5.52 6.42 3.91
CA SER A 292 -4.44 6.27 4.91
C SER A 292 -4.94 6.46 6.36
N ARG A 293 -6.01 7.23 6.59
CA ARG A 293 -6.60 7.45 7.92
C ARG A 293 -7.64 6.41 8.33
N SER A 294 -8.30 5.74 7.39
CA SER A 294 -9.38 4.79 7.69
C SER A 294 -8.92 3.42 8.21
N PHE A 295 -7.61 3.18 8.33
CA PHE A 295 -7.08 1.89 8.83
C PHE A 295 -6.82 1.87 10.35
N TRP A 296 -6.87 3.01 11.03
CA TRP A 296 -6.67 3.09 12.47
C TRP A 296 -7.80 3.88 13.12
N TYR A 297 -8.81 3.18 13.66
CA TYR A 297 -9.48 3.51 14.91
C TYR A 297 -10.53 2.41 15.20
N TYR A 298 -10.16 1.44 16.02
CA TYR A 298 -11.15 0.69 16.79
C TYR A 298 -11.72 1.67 17.82
N ASN A 299 -12.95 2.13 17.60
CA ASN A 299 -13.65 2.92 18.61
C ASN A 299 -14.09 1.97 19.72
N SER A 300 -13.26 1.84 20.76
CA SER A 300 -13.65 1.18 22.00
C SER A 300 -14.36 2.20 22.89
N GLU A 301 -15.64 2.44 22.63
CA GLU A 301 -16.51 3.00 23.67
C GLU A 301 -17.78 2.17 23.72
N SER A 302 -17.78 1.26 24.69
CA SER A 302 -18.98 0.58 25.16
C SER A 302 -19.57 1.39 26.31
N SER A 303 -20.88 1.66 26.14
CA SER A 303 -21.92 1.81 27.16
C SER A 303 -21.84 2.95 28.18
N SER A 304 -22.82 3.84 28.09
CA SER A 304 -23.68 4.11 29.24
C SER A 304 -25.15 4.09 28.82
N SER A 305 -25.91 3.38 29.64
CA SER A 305 -27.34 3.08 29.60
C SER A 305 -28.24 4.31 29.75
N SER A 306 -29.38 4.30 29.07
CA SER A 306 -30.63 4.83 29.64
C SER A 306 -31.81 3.98 29.15
N SER A 307 -32.49 3.42 30.13
CA SER A 307 -33.68 2.58 30.09
C SER A 307 -34.96 3.36 29.75
N ASP A 308 -35.86 2.66 29.06
CA ASP A 308 -37.33 2.64 29.20
C ASP A 308 -38.10 3.96 29.41
N ALA A 309 -38.95 4.28 28.44
CA ALA A 309 -40.33 4.70 28.69
C ALA A 309 -41.18 4.38 27.46
N ASP A 310 -42.23 3.60 27.69
CA ASP A 310 -43.36 3.39 26.81
C ASP A 310 -44.01 4.74 26.42
N ASP A 311 -44.55 4.83 25.21
CA ASP A 311 -45.90 5.38 25.00
C ASP A 311 -46.38 5.00 23.60
N ASP A 312 -47.54 4.33 23.63
CA ASP A 312 -48.43 4.07 22.51
C ASP A 312 -48.80 5.39 21.80
N ASP A 313 -48.99 5.33 20.48
CA ASP A 313 -50.27 5.75 19.90
C ASP A 313 -50.36 5.35 18.43
N ASP A 314 -51.53 4.78 18.15
CA ASP A 314 -52.07 4.36 16.88
C ASP A 314 -52.04 5.46 15.80
N ASP A 315 -51.86 5.07 14.54
CA ASP A 315 -52.94 5.26 13.57
C ASP A 315 -52.70 4.41 12.30
N ASP A 316 -53.60 3.44 12.20
CA ASP A 316 -54.03 2.68 11.03
C ASP A 316 -54.45 3.61 9.89
N ASP A 317 -53.96 3.36 8.68
CA ASP A 317 -54.89 3.31 7.56
C ASP A 317 -54.32 2.49 6.40
N GLY A 318 -54.99 1.35 6.18
CA GLY A 318 -54.65 0.36 5.20
C GLY A 318 -54.98 0.73 3.75
N GLN A 319 -54.10 0.19 2.90
CA GLN A 319 -54.44 -0.74 1.82
C GLN A 319 -55.16 -0.28 0.53
N LYS A 320 -54.62 -0.91 -0.54
CA LYS A 320 -55.18 -1.24 -1.87
C LYS A 320 -55.13 -0.08 -2.89
N PHE A 321 -54.55 -0.26 -4.08
CA PHE A 321 -54.93 -1.28 -5.06
C PHE A 321 -53.82 -1.51 -6.12
N LEU A 322 -53.69 -2.75 -6.56
CA LEU A 322 -53.02 -3.20 -7.79
C LEU A 322 -53.61 -2.53 -9.04
N SER A 323 -52.80 -2.23 -10.06
CA SER A 323 -52.91 -2.89 -11.38
C SER A 323 -51.89 -2.36 -12.40
N LYS A 324 -51.39 -3.32 -13.18
CA LYS A 324 -50.67 -3.22 -14.46
C LYS A 324 -51.49 -2.52 -15.56
N HIS A 325 -50.76 -2.18 -16.64
CA HIS A 325 -51.10 -1.78 -18.02
C HIS A 325 -50.57 -0.36 -18.30
N VAL A 326 -49.70 -0.07 -19.28
CA VAL A 326 -49.26 -0.72 -20.53
C VAL A 326 -47.77 -0.41 -20.74
#